data_AF-A0A920UDT3-F1
#
_entry.id   AF-A0A920UDT3-F1
#
_cell.length_a   1.000
_cell.length_b   1.000
_cell.length_c   1.000
_cell.angle_alpha   90.00
_cell.angle_beta   90.00
_cell.angle_gamma   90.00
#
_symmetry.space_group_name_H-M   'P 1'
#
loop_
_entity.id
_entity.type
_entity.pdbx_description
1 polymer ?
#
loop_
_entity_poly.entity_id
_entity_poly.type
_entity_poly.pdbx_seq_one_letter_code
_entity_poly.pdbx_strand_id
1 'polypeptide(L)'
;MGAHLTSLERLSCGEWFRTDNSVSVEKLGKMDMENKIPWICPSDILNHFYTLAASSGIVADIKHGRAVQISEMTCINENLKNTEKIYFTKENTPKQAKVTDSSQNLVAIGQIICENSRSYFKPSKVFI
;
A
#
# COMPACT_ATOMS: atom_id res chain seq x y z
N MET A 1 -33.62 3.70 33.03
CA MET A 1 -32.91 4.86 32.47
C MET A 1 -31.90 4.33 31.46
N GLY A 2 -32.04 4.65 30.18
CA GLY A 2 -31.06 4.28 29.14
C GLY A 2 -30.04 5.39 28.91
N ALA A 3 -28.89 5.06 28.35
CA ALA A 3 -27.88 6.03 27.93
C ALA A 3 -27.96 6.26 26.40
N HIS A 4 -27.54 7.45 25.96
CA HIS A 4 -27.32 7.77 24.56
C HIS A 4 -26.03 8.58 24.40
N LEU A 5 -25.43 8.50 23.22
CA LEU A 5 -24.19 9.19 22.90
C LEU A 5 -24.46 10.68 22.65
N THR A 6 -23.83 11.56 23.42
CA THR A 6 -23.94 13.02 23.26
C THR A 6 -22.79 13.63 22.47
N SER A 7 -21.61 13.01 22.52
CA SER A 7 -20.44 13.41 21.73
C SER A 7 -19.49 12.22 21.51
N LEU A 8 -18.70 12.29 20.45
CA LEU A 8 -17.66 11.32 20.14
C LEU A 8 -16.50 12.01 19.43
N GLU A 9 -15.29 11.80 19.95
CA GLU A 9 -14.05 12.25 19.32
C GLU A 9 -13.21 11.03 18.93
N ARG A 10 -12.70 11.03 17.71
CA ARG A 10 -11.80 9.97 17.24
C ARG A 10 -10.37 10.34 17.59
N LEU A 11 -9.75 9.56 18.47
CA LEU A 11 -8.37 9.79 18.91
C LEU A 11 -7.31 9.20 17.95
N SER A 12 -7.70 8.22 17.13
CA SER A 12 -6.83 7.59 16.14
C SER A 12 -7.61 6.92 14.99
N CYS A 13 -6.92 6.71 13.88
CA CYS A 13 -7.38 5.92 12.74
C CYS A 13 -6.21 5.10 12.20
N GLY A 14 -6.16 3.81 12.54
CA GLY A 14 -5.00 2.97 12.27
C GLY A 14 -3.76 3.42 13.06
N GLU A 15 -2.59 2.96 12.61
CA GLU A 15 -1.32 3.25 13.29
C GLU A 15 -0.80 4.68 13.00
N TRP A 16 -1.15 5.22 11.83
CA TRP A 16 -0.54 6.43 11.29
C TRP A 16 -1.26 7.74 11.61
N PHE A 17 -2.56 7.72 11.85
CA PHE A 17 -3.34 8.94 12.08
C PHE A 17 -3.77 9.00 13.53
N ARG A 18 -3.23 9.97 14.29
CA ARG A 18 -3.43 10.13 15.74
C ARG A 18 -3.71 11.59 16.06
N THR A 19 -4.38 11.88 17.17
CA THR A 19 -4.67 13.28 17.55
C THR A 19 -3.39 14.12 17.69
N ASP A 20 -2.30 13.53 18.18
CA ASP A 20 -1.00 14.19 18.38
C ASP A 20 -0.30 14.61 17.06
N ASN A 21 -0.64 13.98 15.93
CA ASN A 21 -0.15 14.36 14.60
C ASN A 21 -1.21 15.01 13.70
N SER A 22 -2.37 15.33 14.28
CA SER A 22 -3.43 16.06 13.57
C SER A 22 -3.15 17.57 13.51
N VAL A 23 -3.72 18.23 12.50
CA VAL A 23 -3.64 19.68 12.34
C VAL A 23 -5.05 20.24 12.17
N SER A 24 -5.35 21.36 12.82
CA SER A 24 -6.63 22.04 12.62
C SER A 24 -6.64 22.75 11.27
N VAL A 25 -7.84 23.00 10.72
CA VAL A 25 -8.01 23.68 9.43
C VAL A 25 -7.45 25.11 9.48
N GLU A 26 -7.61 25.81 10.61
CA GLU A 26 -7.10 27.17 10.81
C GLU A 26 -5.57 27.20 10.85
N LYS A 27 -4.95 26.16 11.44
CA LYS A 27 -3.50 26.02 11.49
C LYS A 27 -2.96 25.62 10.11
N LEU A 28 -3.66 24.75 9.38
CA LEU A 28 -3.31 24.37 8.01
C LEU A 28 -3.30 25.59 7.07
N GLY A 29 -4.30 26.46 7.14
CA GLY A 29 -4.38 27.67 6.31
C GLY A 29 -3.29 28.72 6.59
N LYS A 30 -2.55 28.58 7.70
CA LYS A 30 -1.43 29.45 8.09
C LYS A 30 -0.07 28.81 7.86
N MET A 31 -0.02 27.53 7.47
CA MET A 31 1.22 26.85 7.18
C MET A 31 1.76 27.33 5.83
N ASP A 32 3.06 27.59 5.79
CA ASP A 32 3.78 27.78 4.55
C ASP A 32 3.83 26.44 3.79
N MET A 33 2.97 26.35 2.77
CA MET A 33 2.67 25.12 2.04
C MET A 33 3.83 24.67 1.13
N GLU A 34 4.82 25.53 0.88
CA GLU A 34 5.84 25.25 -0.15
C GLU A 34 6.71 24.02 0.19
N ASN A 35 6.90 23.65 1.46
CA ASN A 35 7.80 22.54 1.83
C ASN A 35 7.46 21.78 3.14
N LYS A 36 6.30 21.98 3.77
CA LYS A 36 6.06 21.55 5.18
C LYS A 36 4.76 20.82 5.49
N ILE A 37 4.00 20.38 4.49
CA ILE A 37 2.89 19.48 4.80
C ILE A 37 3.52 18.13 5.20
N PRO A 38 3.14 17.54 6.35
CA PRO A 38 3.59 16.20 6.72
C PRO A 38 2.93 15.19 5.78
N TRP A 39 3.51 15.05 4.58
CA TRP A 39 3.12 14.01 3.66
C TRP A 39 3.56 12.69 4.25
N ILE A 40 2.63 11.96 4.85
CA ILE A 40 2.84 10.53 5.06
C ILE A 40 2.96 9.94 3.65
N CYS A 41 4.11 9.33 3.36
CA CYS A 41 4.29 8.70 2.06
C CYS A 41 3.20 7.63 1.90
N PRO A 42 2.44 7.60 0.80
CA PRO A 42 1.41 6.57 0.60
C PRO A 42 1.94 5.15 0.76
N SER A 43 3.22 4.94 0.41
CA SER A 43 3.92 3.66 0.60
C SER A 43 4.05 3.28 2.08
N ASP A 44 4.18 4.23 3.00
CA ASP A 44 4.30 3.99 4.45
C ASP A 44 2.97 3.56 5.08
N ILE A 45 1.86 4.15 4.60
CA ILE A 45 0.50 3.75 4.99
C ILE A 45 0.24 2.29 4.59
N LEU A 46 0.85 1.85 3.50
CA LEU A 46 0.71 0.50 2.95
C LEU A 46 1.85 -0.43 3.39
N ASN A 47 2.45 -0.22 4.56
CA ASN A 47 3.51 -1.07 5.11
C ASN A 47 3.09 -2.54 5.31
N HIS A 48 1.80 -2.80 5.52
CA HIS A 48 1.19 -4.11 5.66
C HIS A 48 1.01 -4.86 4.33
N PHE A 49 1.23 -4.19 3.18
CA PHE A 49 1.17 -4.82 1.86
C PHE A 49 2.53 -5.44 1.50
N TYR A 50 2.52 -6.50 0.69
CA TYR A 50 3.74 -6.98 0.05
C TYR A 50 4.28 -5.94 -0.93
N THR A 51 5.59 -5.67 -0.89
CA THR A 51 6.23 -4.70 -1.80
C THR A 51 6.95 -5.42 -2.94
N LEU A 52 6.54 -5.13 -4.18
CA LEU A 52 7.15 -5.65 -5.40
C LEU A 52 7.77 -4.50 -6.21
N ALA A 53 9.02 -4.62 -6.61
CA ALA A 53 9.67 -3.71 -7.55
C ALA A 53 9.47 -4.22 -8.98
N ALA A 54 9.00 -3.33 -9.85
CA ALA A 54 8.82 -3.59 -11.26
C ALA A 54 9.82 -2.79 -12.11
N SER A 55 10.34 -3.42 -13.16
CA SER A 55 11.10 -2.74 -14.20
C SER A 55 10.18 -1.85 -15.05
N SER A 56 10.75 -0.93 -15.84
CA SER A 56 9.98 -0.01 -16.69
C SER A 56 9.03 -0.74 -17.66
N GLY A 57 9.45 -1.88 -18.22
CA GLY A 57 8.61 -2.71 -19.09
C GLY A 57 7.37 -3.26 -18.36
N ILE A 58 7.58 -3.82 -17.17
CA ILE A 58 6.50 -4.38 -16.35
C ILE A 58 5.58 -3.28 -15.81
N VAL A 59 6.14 -2.12 -15.46
CA VAL A 59 5.34 -0.94 -15.07
C VAL A 59 4.40 -0.54 -16.20
N ALA A 60 4.86 -0.55 -17.45
CA ALA A 60 4.00 -0.27 -18.59
C ALA A 60 2.86 -1.29 -18.67
N ASP A 61 3.12 -2.58 -18.48
CA ASP A 61 2.08 -3.62 -18.45
C ASP A 61 1.03 -3.38 -17.37
N ILE A 62 1.48 -3.11 -16.15
CA ILE A 62 0.62 -2.81 -15.00
C ILE A 62 -0.22 -1.57 -15.25
N LYS A 63 0.36 -0.52 -15.85
CA LYS A 63 -0.38 0.72 -16.15
C LYS A 63 -1.55 0.50 -17.11
N HIS A 64 -1.50 -0.55 -17.94
CA HIS A 64 -2.61 -0.99 -18.78
C HIS A 64 -3.56 -1.99 -18.08
N GLY A 65 -3.42 -2.20 -16.77
CA GLY A 65 -4.24 -3.11 -15.98
C GLY A 65 -3.90 -4.59 -16.18
N ARG A 66 -2.78 -4.92 -16.83
CA ARG A 66 -2.39 -6.32 -17.07
C ARG A 66 -1.93 -7.00 -15.79
N ALA A 67 -2.31 -8.25 -15.62
CA ALA A 67 -1.71 -9.12 -14.62
C ALA A 67 -0.32 -9.54 -15.09
N VAL A 68 0.64 -9.55 -14.17
CA VAL A 68 2.07 -9.73 -14.47
C VAL A 68 2.67 -10.76 -13.52
N GLN A 69 3.58 -11.59 -14.02
CA GLN A 69 4.11 -12.71 -13.24
C GLN A 69 5.10 -12.20 -12.19
N ILE A 70 4.97 -12.65 -10.94
CA ILE A 70 5.82 -12.16 -9.84
C ILE A 70 7.29 -12.52 -10.03
N SER A 71 7.60 -13.63 -10.71
CA SER A 71 8.98 -14.01 -10.99
C SER A 71 9.74 -13.01 -11.86
N GLU A 72 9.05 -12.09 -12.51
CA GLU A 72 9.64 -11.01 -13.31
C GLU A 72 9.91 -9.75 -12.46
N MET A 73 9.50 -9.74 -11.19
CA MET A 73 9.64 -8.64 -10.25
C MET A 73 10.63 -8.95 -9.13
N THR A 74 11.19 -7.90 -8.53
CA THR A 74 12.02 -8.03 -7.33
C THR A 74 11.15 -7.83 -6.10
N CYS A 75 11.05 -8.81 -5.21
CA CYS A 75 10.39 -8.61 -3.92
C CYS A 75 11.32 -7.78 -3.01
N ILE A 76 10.87 -6.61 -2.53
CA ILE A 76 11.69 -5.69 -1.72
C ILE A 76 11.54 -5.96 -0.22
N ASN A 77 10.53 -6.71 0.23
CA ASN A 77 10.19 -6.76 1.66
C ASN A 77 11.29 -7.40 2.54
N GLU A 78 11.95 -6.55 3.34
CA GLU A 78 12.87 -6.90 4.43
C GLU A 78 12.14 -7.40 5.70
N ASN A 79 10.82 -7.16 5.82
CA ASN A 79 10.01 -7.69 6.92
C ASN A 79 9.76 -9.21 6.82
N LEU A 80 10.14 -9.84 5.71
CA LEU A 80 10.33 -11.28 5.64
C LEU A 80 11.76 -11.58 6.11
N LYS A 81 11.96 -11.73 7.43
CA LYS A 81 13.00 -12.65 7.88
C LYS A 81 12.69 -14.00 7.22
N ASN A 82 13.50 -14.33 6.23
CA ASN A 82 13.44 -15.53 5.40
C ASN A 82 12.40 -15.43 4.28
N THR A 83 12.87 -15.55 3.04
CA THR A 83 12.70 -16.72 2.14
C THR A 83 11.64 -17.78 2.49
N GLU A 84 10.53 -17.44 3.13
CA GLU A 84 9.29 -18.13 2.86
C GLU A 84 8.96 -17.73 1.42
N LYS A 85 9.25 -18.65 0.48
CA LYS A 85 8.60 -18.65 -0.83
C LYS A 85 7.15 -18.25 -0.58
N ILE A 86 6.55 -17.39 -1.40
CA ILE A 86 5.16 -17.01 -1.23
C ILE A 86 4.32 -18.30 -1.35
N TYR A 87 4.19 -19.03 -0.25
CA TYR A 87 3.55 -20.32 -0.16
C TYR A 87 2.10 -19.96 0.06
N PHE A 88 1.36 -20.00 -1.04
CA PHE A 88 -0.08 -20.08 -0.96
C PHE A 88 -0.37 -21.41 -0.30
N THR A 89 -0.79 -21.38 0.96
CA THR A 89 -1.42 -22.54 1.57
C THR A 89 -2.68 -22.87 0.76
N LYS A 90 -3.15 -24.13 0.84
CA LYS A 90 -4.32 -24.64 0.10
C LYS A 90 -5.57 -23.75 0.22
N GLU A 91 -5.63 -22.88 1.22
CA GLU A 91 -6.56 -21.76 1.31
C GLU A 91 -6.04 -20.58 0.47
N ASN A 92 -6.35 -20.61 -0.84
CA ASN A 92 -6.03 -19.60 -1.86
C ASN A 92 -6.61 -18.20 -1.53
N THR A 93 -6.13 -17.56 -0.48
CA THR A 93 -6.50 -16.18 -0.15
C THR A 93 -5.59 -15.22 -0.91
N PRO A 94 -6.15 -14.34 -1.77
CA PRO A 94 -5.36 -13.34 -2.46
C PRO A 94 -4.61 -12.45 -1.46
N LYS A 95 -3.29 -12.34 -1.61
CA LYS A 95 -2.46 -11.50 -0.72
C LYS A 95 -2.40 -10.08 -1.26
N GLN A 96 -2.61 -9.08 -0.42
CA GLN A 96 -2.53 -7.68 -0.85
C GLN A 96 -1.07 -7.28 -1.12
N ALA A 97 -0.86 -6.60 -2.23
CA ALA A 97 0.47 -6.14 -2.65
C ALA A 97 0.42 -4.73 -3.24
N LYS A 98 1.55 -4.05 -3.12
CA LYS A 98 1.86 -2.79 -3.78
C LYS A 98 3.05 -3.00 -4.71
N VAL A 99 3.03 -2.32 -5.84
CA VAL A 99 4.14 -2.30 -6.80
C VAL A 99 4.79 -0.93 -6.78
N THR A 100 6.11 -0.90 -6.74
CA THR A 100 6.92 0.31 -6.90
C THR A 100 7.76 0.25 -8.17
N ASP A 101 8.13 1.42 -8.71
CA ASP A 101 9.15 1.51 -9.76
C ASP A 101 10.57 1.48 -9.17
N SER A 102 11.58 1.65 -10.03
CA SER A 102 13.00 1.71 -9.64
C SER A 102 13.35 2.90 -8.73
N SER A 103 12.52 3.94 -8.73
CA SER A 103 12.66 5.13 -7.89
C SER A 103 11.83 5.02 -6.61
N GLN A 104 11.28 3.83 -6.31
CA GLN A 104 10.43 3.54 -5.16
C GLN A 104 9.08 4.31 -5.16
N ASN A 105 8.68 4.86 -6.30
CA ASN A 105 7.36 5.48 -6.41
C ASN A 105 6.28 4.40 -6.45
N LEU A 106 5.17 4.62 -5.77
CA LEU A 106 4.02 3.72 -5.79
C LEU A 106 3.36 3.74 -7.18
N VAL A 107 3.37 2.60 -7.87
CA VAL A 107 2.82 2.43 -9.22
C VAL A 107 1.41 1.85 -9.19
N ALA A 108 1.17 0.85 -8.35
CA ALA A 108 -0.12 0.19 -8.25
C ALA A 108 -0.32 -0.50 -6.90
N ILE A 109 -1.58 -0.73 -6.56
CA ILE A 109 -1.98 -1.70 -5.56
C ILE A 109 -2.85 -2.78 -6.20
N GLY A 110 -2.84 -3.96 -5.60
CA GLY A 110 -3.53 -5.10 -6.14
C GLY A 110 -3.43 -6.32 -5.25
N GLN A 111 -3.65 -7.47 -5.87
CA GLN A 111 -3.60 -8.75 -5.20
C GLN A 111 -2.62 -9.67 -5.91
N ILE A 112 -1.92 -10.47 -5.13
CA ILE A 112 -1.22 -11.63 -5.61
C ILE A 112 -2.20 -12.78 -5.68
N ILE A 113 -2.36 -13.32 -6.89
CA ILE A 113 -3.20 -14.48 -7.18
C ILE A 113 -2.34 -15.62 -7.68
N CYS A 114 -2.82 -16.85 -7.49
CA CYS A 114 -2.21 -18.05 -8.05
C CYS A 114 -3.10 -18.63 -9.14
N GLU A 115 -2.56 -18.74 -10.34
CA GLU A 115 -3.20 -19.38 -11.49
C GLU A 115 -2.20 -20.34 -12.14
N ASN A 116 -2.63 -21.58 -12.43
CA ASN A 116 -1.81 -22.59 -13.10
C ASN A 116 -0.42 -22.81 -12.47
N SER A 117 -0.36 -22.88 -11.13
CA SER A 117 0.87 -23.03 -10.35
C SER A 117 1.88 -21.88 -10.48
N ARG A 118 1.45 -20.72 -11.00
CA ARG A 118 2.24 -19.50 -11.08
C ARG A 118 1.56 -18.38 -10.29
N SER A 119 2.37 -17.49 -9.74
CA SER A 119 1.88 -16.32 -9.00
C SER A 119 1.93 -15.07 -9.87
N TYR A 120 0.81 -14.36 -9.90
CA TYR A 120 0.64 -13.13 -10.65
C TYR A 120 0.24 -12.00 -9.72
N PHE A 121 0.77 -10.81 -9.98
CA PHE A 121 0.20 -9.58 -9.45
C PHE A 121 -0.92 -9.11 -10.38
N LYS A 122 -2.13 -8.99 -9.84
CA LYS A 122 -3.29 -8.43 -10.54
C LYS A 122 -3.59 -7.04 -9.97
N PRO A 123 -3.42 -5.96 -10.77
CA PRO A 123 -3.69 -4.61 -10.29
C PRO A 123 -5.19 -4.41 -10.04
N SER A 124 -5.52 -3.75 -8.93
CA SER A 124 -6.87 -3.24 -8.64
C SER A 124 -6.95 -1.72 -8.78
N LYS A 125 -5.84 -1.02 -8.54
CA LYS A 125 -5.70 0.42 -8.76
C LYS A 125 -4.29 0.72 -9.24
N VAL A 126 -4.20 1.49 -10.32
CA VAL A 126 -2.96 2.05 -10.86
C VAL A 126 -2.91 3.53 -10.52
N PHE A 127 -1.73 4.01 -10.16
CA PHE A 127 -1.42 5.42 -9.95
C PHE A 127 -0.70 5.96 -11.19
N ILE A 128 -1.15 7.11 -11.70
CA ILE A 128 -0.65 7.75 -12.92
C ILE A 128 0.42 8.77 -12.54
#